data_AF-A0A3M7SVQ8-F1
#
_entry.id   AF-A0A3M7SVQ8-F1
#
_cell.length_a   1.000
_cell.length_b   1.000
_cell.length_c   1.000
_cell.angle_alpha   90.00
_cell.angle_beta   90.00
_cell.angle_gamma   90.00
#
_symmetry.space_group_name_H-M   'P 1'
#
loop_
_entity.id
_entity.type
_entity.pdbx_description
1 polymer ?
#
loop_
_entity_poly.entity_id
_entity_poly.type
_entity_poly.pdbx_seq_one_letter_code
_entity_poly.pdbx_strand_id
1 'polypeptide(L)'
;MQSQRSRALDLYKKLYRNLRMASMRKGEESYVDILRSEFRQHSVSDSKYCMQKNEMMFMARTLSTYLTSTKQTLQLYAKYCRGERSIEEAANIVGLRLPKQYQGPSTAAKK
;
A
#
# COMPACT_ATOMS: atom_id res chain seq x y z
N MET A 1 21.23 -16.56 -17.43
CA MET A 1 21.42 -16.38 -15.98
C MET A 1 21.43 -14.92 -15.49
N GLN A 2 21.94 -13.94 -16.24
CA GLN A 2 21.98 -12.52 -15.81
C GLN A 2 20.58 -11.91 -15.53
N SER A 3 19.56 -12.29 -16.29
CA SER A 3 18.18 -11.77 -16.16
C SER A 3 17.50 -12.07 -14.80
N GLN A 4 17.76 -13.23 -14.19
CA GLN A 4 17.17 -13.57 -12.88
C GLN A 4 17.85 -12.80 -11.73
N ARG A 5 19.14 -12.48 -11.89
CA ARG A 5 19.90 -11.73 -10.88
C ARG A 5 19.45 -10.27 -10.82
N SER A 6 19.24 -9.62 -11.95
CA SER A 6 18.70 -8.25 -11.99
C SER A 6 17.30 -8.19 -11.36
N ARG A 7 16.41 -9.13 -11.75
CA ARG A 7 15.05 -9.20 -11.22
C ARG A 7 14.99 -9.44 -9.70
N ALA A 8 15.90 -10.25 -9.16
CA ALA A 8 16.02 -10.48 -7.72
C ALA A 8 16.47 -9.21 -6.98
N LEU A 9 17.43 -8.46 -7.54
CA LEU A 9 17.89 -7.19 -6.97
C LEU A 9 16.80 -6.11 -7.01
N ASP A 10 16.01 -6.05 -8.08
CA ASP A 10 14.91 -5.10 -8.19
C ASP A 10 13.79 -5.40 -7.18
N LEU A 11 13.51 -6.69 -6.95
CA LEU A 11 12.58 -7.12 -5.90
C LEU A 11 13.09 -6.78 -4.50
N TYR A 12 14.37 -7.05 -4.23
CA TYR A 12 15.02 -6.67 -2.98
C TYR A 12 14.91 -5.17 -2.74
N LYS A 13 15.23 -4.33 -3.74
CA LYS A 13 15.14 -2.86 -3.64
C LYS A 13 13.71 -2.39 -3.36
N LYS A 14 12.71 -2.99 -4.02
CA LYS A 14 11.29 -2.67 -3.78
C LYS A 14 10.88 -3.01 -2.35
N LEU A 15 11.20 -4.22 -1.89
CA LEU A 15 10.85 -4.67 -0.56
C LEU A 15 11.57 -3.85 0.53
N TYR A 16 12.87 -3.57 0.33
CA TYR A 16 13.66 -2.71 1.21
C TYR A 16 13.04 -1.32 1.37
N ARG A 17 12.60 -0.68 0.28
CA ARG A 17 11.93 0.64 0.33
C ARG A 17 10.61 0.57 1.10
N ASN A 18 9.80 -0.46 0.85
CA ASN A 18 8.52 -0.64 1.52
C ASN A 18 8.69 -0.86 3.03
N LEU A 19 9.62 -1.74 3.43
CA LEU A 19 9.93 -1.99 4.83
C LEU A 19 10.54 -0.78 5.53
N ARG A 20 11.44 -0.04 4.87
CA ARG A 20 12.03 1.17 5.44
C ARG A 20 10.99 2.27 5.69
N MET A 21 9.99 2.40 4.82
CA MET A 21 8.87 3.32 5.07
C MET A 21 7.98 2.84 6.23
N ALA A 22 7.83 1.53 6.42
CA ALA A 22 7.06 0.97 7.51
C ALA A 22 7.81 0.96 8.86
N SER A 23 9.14 0.84 8.86
CA SER A 23 9.98 0.66 10.06
C SER A 23 10.35 1.98 10.76
N MET A 24 9.60 3.07 10.58
CA MET A 24 9.79 4.29 11.37
C MET A 24 9.44 4.10 12.87
N ARG A 25 8.90 2.94 13.24
CA ARG A 25 8.74 2.51 14.64
C ARG A 25 10.08 1.98 15.15
N LYS A 26 10.84 2.82 15.86
CA LYS A 26 12.10 2.46 16.56
C LYS A 26 11.81 1.37 17.61
N GLY A 27 12.40 0.18 17.48
CA GLY A 27 12.40 -0.77 18.60
C GLY A 27 12.75 -2.21 18.28
N GLU A 28 12.35 -2.74 17.13
CA GLU A 28 12.64 -4.13 16.75
C GLU A 28 13.92 -4.21 15.91
N GLU A 29 14.65 -5.33 16.01
CA GLU A 29 15.69 -5.69 15.04
C GLU A 29 15.19 -5.32 13.65
N SER A 30 15.91 -4.45 12.94
CA SER A 30 15.36 -3.85 11.75
C SER A 30 15.00 -4.98 10.78
N TYR A 31 13.72 -5.18 10.47
CA TYR A 31 13.27 -6.17 9.45
C TYR A 31 14.06 -6.01 8.13
N VAL A 32 14.59 -4.82 7.91
CA VAL A 32 15.51 -4.46 6.83
C VAL A 32 16.86 -5.17 6.93
N ASP A 33 17.44 -5.28 8.13
CA ASP A 33 18.71 -5.95 8.38
C ASP A 33 18.56 -7.47 8.30
N ILE A 34 17.46 -8.04 8.83
CA ILE A 34 17.11 -9.46 8.64
C ILE A 34 16.91 -9.78 7.16
N LEU A 35 16.18 -8.92 6.42
CA LEU A 35 16.01 -9.09 4.99
C LEU A 35 17.36 -9.04 4.24
N ARG A 36 18.26 -8.15 4.68
CA ARG A 36 19.60 -8.03 4.08
C ARG A 36 20.45 -9.28 4.34
N SER A 37 20.41 -9.85 5.55
CA SER A 37 21.15 -11.08 5.85
C SER A 37 20.63 -12.26 5.03
N GLU A 38 19.31 -12.43 4.96
CA GLU A 38 18.66 -13.49 4.18
C GLU A 38 19.00 -13.41 2.69
N PHE A 39 18.85 -12.22 2.08
CA PHE A 39 19.19 -12.04 0.67
C PHE A 39 20.68 -12.28 0.38
N ARG A 40 21.56 -11.97 1.33
CA ARG A 40 23.00 -12.20 1.18
C ARG A 40 23.32 -13.69 1.27
N GLN A 41 22.78 -14.40 2.26
CA GLN A 41 22.98 -15.85 2.45
C GLN A 41 22.51 -16.65 1.23
N HIS A 42 21.36 -16.31 0.66
CA HIS A 42 20.80 -16.98 -0.51
C HIS A 42 21.36 -16.52 -1.87
N SER A 43 22.26 -15.52 -1.90
CA SER A 43 22.87 -15.01 -3.14
C SER A 43 24.11 -15.79 -3.61
N VAL A 44 24.75 -16.56 -2.72
CA VAL A 44 26.09 -17.17 -2.95
C VAL A 44 26.03 -18.71 -3.05
N SER A 45 24.85 -19.33 -2.99
CA SER A 45 24.75 -20.80 -2.90
C SER A 45 24.86 -21.48 -4.28
N ASP A 46 25.93 -22.24 -4.47
CA ASP A 46 26.24 -23.01 -5.69
C ASP A 46 25.23 -24.14 -5.96
N SER A 47 24.74 -24.16 -7.21
CA SER A 47 24.19 -25.28 -8.02
C SER A 47 23.18 -26.30 -7.48
N LYS A 48 22.99 -26.51 -6.17
CA LYS A 48 22.01 -27.48 -5.62
C LYS A 48 20.70 -26.85 -5.12
N TYR A 49 20.62 -25.52 -5.04
CA TYR A 49 19.55 -24.76 -4.36
C TYR A 49 18.76 -23.82 -5.29
N CYS A 50 18.56 -24.19 -6.56
CA CYS A 50 17.73 -23.40 -7.48
C CYS A 50 16.30 -23.19 -6.91
N MET A 51 15.76 -24.20 -6.21
CA MET A 51 14.47 -24.12 -5.52
C MET A 51 14.45 -23.04 -4.43
N GLN A 52 15.42 -23.02 -3.52
CA GLN A 52 15.43 -22.06 -2.40
C GLN A 52 15.63 -20.62 -2.86
N LYS A 53 16.38 -20.39 -3.93
CA LYS A 53 16.45 -19.06 -4.56
C LYS A 53 15.11 -18.63 -5.16
N ASN A 54 14.40 -19.56 -5.81
CA ASN A 54 13.07 -19.31 -6.34
C ASN A 54 12.04 -19.08 -5.22
N GLU A 55 12.15 -19.81 -4.12
CA GLU A 55 11.34 -19.66 -2.92
C GLU A 55 11.55 -18.29 -2.27
N MET A 56 12.79 -17.85 -2.09
CA MET A 56 13.06 -16.51 -1.54
C MET A 56 12.53 -15.40 -2.47
N MET A 57 12.65 -15.57 -3.79
CA MET A 57 12.05 -14.62 -4.74
C MET A 57 10.52 -14.63 -4.68
N PHE A 58 9.90 -15.80 -4.49
CA PHE A 58 8.46 -15.94 -4.31
C PHE A 58 8.02 -15.25 -3.02
N MET A 59 8.67 -15.53 -1.89
CA MET A 59 8.40 -14.91 -0.59
C MET A 59 8.56 -13.39 -0.65
N ALA A 60 9.65 -12.89 -1.24
CA ALA A 60 9.87 -11.45 -1.39
C ALA A 60 8.78 -10.78 -2.25
N ARG A 61 8.29 -11.45 -3.31
CA ARG A 61 7.15 -10.96 -4.10
C ARG A 61 5.87 -10.94 -3.27
N THR A 62 5.56 -12.02 -2.58
CA THR A 62 4.36 -12.14 -1.73
C THR A 62 4.33 -11.05 -0.66
N LEU A 63 5.44 -10.87 0.06
CA LEU A 63 5.57 -9.82 1.08
C LEU A 63 5.46 -8.42 0.47
N SER A 64 6.09 -8.17 -0.69
CA SER A 64 5.97 -6.88 -1.37
C SER A 64 4.53 -6.60 -1.80
N THR A 65 3.82 -7.60 -2.33
CA THR A 65 2.41 -7.49 -2.72
C THR A 65 1.54 -7.21 -1.50
N TYR A 66 1.74 -7.95 -0.41
CA TYR A 66 1.02 -7.78 0.84
C TYR A 66 1.18 -6.37 1.43
N LEU A 67 2.42 -5.87 1.53
CA LEU A 67 2.66 -4.51 2.04
C LEU A 67 2.01 -3.44 1.15
N THR A 68 2.03 -3.66 -0.18
CA THR A 68 1.42 -2.73 -1.14
C THR A 68 -0.10 -2.73 -1.03
N SER A 69 -0.73 -3.91 -0.94
CA SER A 69 -2.17 -4.03 -0.80
C SER A 69 -2.64 -3.47 0.54
N THR A 70 -1.95 -3.75 1.65
CA THR A 70 -2.26 -3.17 2.96
C THR A 70 -2.24 -1.63 2.91
N LYS A 71 -1.24 -1.03 2.23
CA LYS A 71 -1.20 0.43 2.05
C LYS A 71 -2.42 0.95 1.27
N GLN A 72 -2.79 0.28 0.18
CA GLN A 72 -3.95 0.65 -0.63
C GLN A 72 -5.25 0.51 0.17
N THR A 73 -5.40 -0.57 0.92
CA THR A 73 -6.55 -0.79 1.80
C THR A 73 -6.65 0.30 2.87
N LEU A 74 -5.53 0.72 3.46
CA LEU A 74 -5.53 1.85 4.41
C LEU A 74 -5.93 3.17 3.75
N GLN A 75 -5.50 3.42 2.51
CA GLN A 75 -5.93 4.61 1.75
C GLN A 75 -7.43 4.57 1.43
N LEU A 76 -7.94 3.41 1.02
CA LEU A 76 -9.37 3.19 0.80
C LEU A 76 -10.15 3.36 2.10
N TYR A 77 -9.68 2.78 3.20
CA TYR A 77 -10.29 2.92 4.52
C TYR A 77 -10.32 4.39 4.94
N ALA A 78 -9.21 5.12 4.83
CA ALA A 78 -9.18 6.55 5.14
C ALA A 78 -10.15 7.38 4.27
N LYS A 79 -10.33 6.98 3.00
CA LYS A 79 -11.25 7.63 2.07
C LYS A 79 -12.70 7.25 2.31
N TYR A 80 -12.98 6.02 2.71
CA TYR A 80 -14.32 5.43 2.70
C TYR A 80 -14.93 5.14 4.08
N CYS A 81 -14.14 4.86 5.11
CA CYS A 81 -14.62 4.51 6.46
C CYS A 81 -14.93 5.70 7.39
N ARG A 82 -15.06 6.92 6.85
CA ARG A 82 -15.83 7.94 7.58
C ARG A 82 -17.28 7.46 7.59
N GLY A 83 -17.96 7.54 8.76
CA GLY A 83 -19.30 6.99 9.02
C GLY A 83 -20.40 7.50 8.07
N GLU A 84 -21.60 7.76 8.58
CA GLU A 84 -22.67 8.32 7.74
C GLU A 84 -22.25 9.69 7.19
N ARG A 85 -22.14 9.79 5.85
CA ARG A 85 -21.83 11.04 5.15
C ARG A 85 -23.09 11.87 4.99
N SER A 86 -22.91 13.18 4.83
CA SER A 86 -24.04 14.02 4.42
C SER A 86 -24.60 13.57 3.06
N ILE A 87 -25.91 13.81 2.86
CA ILE A 87 -26.61 13.48 1.61
C ILE A 87 -25.91 14.14 0.41
N GLU A 88 -25.37 15.34 0.61
CA GLU A 88 -24.60 16.12 -0.38
C GLU A 88 -23.28 15.45 -0.77
N GLU A 89 -22.50 15.01 0.20
CA GLU A 89 -21.25 14.28 -0.05
C GLU A 89 -21.52 12.93 -0.72
N ALA A 90 -22.56 12.22 -0.29
CA ALA A 90 -22.96 10.95 -0.88
C ALA A 90 -23.34 11.11 -2.37
N ALA A 91 -24.17 12.10 -2.70
CA ALA A 91 -24.54 12.41 -4.08
C ALA A 91 -23.32 12.75 -4.95
N ASN A 92 -22.40 13.57 -4.43
CA ASN A 92 -21.20 13.95 -5.18
C ASN A 92 -20.26 12.77 -5.47
N ILE A 93 -20.17 11.77 -4.59
CA ILE A 93 -19.35 10.56 -4.80
C ILE A 93 -19.84 9.73 -5.99
N VAL A 94 -21.16 9.64 -6.15
CA VAL A 94 -21.79 8.86 -7.23
C VAL A 94 -22.02 9.69 -8.50
N GLY A 95 -21.59 10.96 -8.51
CA GLY A 95 -21.74 11.86 -9.66
C GLY A 95 -23.12 12.50 -9.80
N LEU A 96 -23.92 12.51 -8.72
CA LEU A 96 -25.22 13.16 -8.64
C LEU A 96 -25.10 14.54 -7.98
N ARG A 97 -26.06 15.44 -8.27
CA ARG A 97 -26.18 16.75 -7.63
C ARG A 97 -27.52 16.85 -6.91
N LEU A 98 -27.55 17.48 -5.73
CA LEU A 98 -28.82 17.73 -5.05
C LEU A 98 -29.62 18.81 -5.78
N PRO A 99 -30.94 18.66 -5.88
CA PRO A 99 -31.80 19.71 -6.39
C PRO A 99 -31.78 20.91 -5.42
N LYS A 100 -31.80 22.13 -5.97
CA LYS A 100 -31.95 23.35 -5.16
C LYS A 100 -33.33 23.32 -4.50
N GLN A 101 -33.36 23.35 -3.16
CA GLN A 101 -34.62 23.48 -2.43
C GLN A 101 -35.23 24.85 -2.74
N TYR A 102 -36.52 24.85 -3.09
CA TYR A 102 -37.28 26.08 -3.31
C TYR A 102 -37.39 26.84 -1.98
N GLN A 103 -36.69 27.97 -1.89
CA GLN A 103 -36.90 28.94 -0.81
C GLN A 103 -37.98 29.89 -1.29
N GLY A 104 -39.17 29.80 -0.68
CA GLY A 104 -40.29 30.70 -0.98
C GLY A 104 -39.92 32.17 -0.80
N PRO A 105 -40.77 33.11 -1.25
CA PRO A 105 -40.47 34.54 -1.17
C PRO A 105 -40.15 34.92 0.28
N SER A 106 -38.90 35.35 0.51
CA SER A 106 -38.41 35.83 1.80
C SER A 106 -39.29 37.00 2.24
N THR A 107 -40.15 36.78 3.24
CA THR A 107 -40.96 37.83 3.87
C THR A 107 -40.05 38.69 4.76
N ALA A 108 -39.08 39.38 4.17
CA ALA A 108 -38.15 40.27 4.86
C ALA A 108 -38.08 41.68 4.23
N ALA A 109 -39.07 42.05 3.42
CA ALA A 109 -39.17 43.39 2.83
C ALA A 109 -40.59 43.96 2.98
N LYS A 110 -41.02 44.17 4.24
CA LYS A 110 -42.05 45.17 4.57
C LYS A 110 -41.59 45.92 5.82
N LYS A 111 -40.91 47.05 5.58
CA LYS A 111 -40.73 48.14 6.52
C LYS A 111 -41.34 49.37 5.89
#